data_AF-A0A2V6H2I4-F1
#
_entry.id   AF-A0A2V6H2I4-F1
#
_cell.length_a   1.000
_cell.length_b   1.000
_cell.length_c   1.000
_cell.angle_alpha   90.00
_cell.angle_beta   90.00
_cell.angle_gamma   90.00
#
_symmetry.space_group_name_H-M   'P 1'
#
loop_
_entity.id
_entity.type
_entity.pdbx_description
1 polymer ?
#
loop_
_entity_poly.entity_id
_entity_poly.type
_entity_poly.pdbx_seq_one_letter_code
_entity_poly.pdbx_strand_id
1 'polypeptide(L)' 'MFVHTDQCNRYSATDAYPGDFRSGRVFRPYDERSNILDAQIVDGREPELVIQELFENPETVFVDVRSVTHGCFTFRVQRA' A
#
# COMPACT_ATOMS: atom_id res chain seq x y z
N MET A 1 -3.61 19.38 7.91
CA MET A 1 -2.66 18.47 7.24
C MET A 1 -1.29 18.78 7.81
N PHE A 2 -0.65 17.82 8.46
CA PHE A 2 0.72 17.97 8.98
C PHE A 2 1.66 17.28 7.98
N VAL A 3 2.69 18.00 7.55
CA VAL A 3 3.71 17.53 6.61
C VAL A 3 5.06 17.72 7.28
N HIS A 4 5.91 16.70 7.27
CA HIS A 4 7.27 16.82 7.75
C HIS A 4 8.07 17.72 6.78
N THR A 5 8.92 18.58 7.33
CA THR A 5 9.82 19.43 6.53
C THR A 5 10.82 18.59 5.73
N ASP A 6 11.29 17.49 6.34
CA ASP A 6 12.21 16.55 5.71
C ASP A 6 11.45 15.37 5.09
N GLN A 7 12.01 14.81 4.02
CA GLN A 7 11.47 13.59 3.42
C GLN A 7 11.53 12.44 4.43
N CYS A 8 10.42 11.74 4.62
CA CYS A 8 10.42 10.49 5.36
C CYS A 8 11.28 9.47 4.63
N ASN A 9 12.25 8.88 5.35
CA ASN A 9 13.03 7.78 4.82
C ASN A 9 12.10 6.60 4.47
N ARG A 10 12.34 5.99 3.31
CA ARG A 10 11.68 4.73 2.95
C ARG A 10 12.10 3.64 3.94
N TYR A 11 11.24 2.65 4.12
CA TYR A 11 11.63 1.40 4.77
C TYR A 11 12.83 0.79 4.02
N SER A 12 13.83 0.34 4.77
CA SER A 12 15.06 -0.23 4.21
C SER A 12 14.87 -1.63 3.63
N ALA A 13 13.91 -2.39 4.17
CA ALA A 13 13.50 -3.66 3.60
C ALA A 13 12.55 -3.41 2.42
N THR A 14 12.90 -3.94 1.25
CA THR A 14 12.13 -3.79 0.00
C THR A 14 11.34 -5.04 -0.36
N ASP A 15 11.63 -6.16 0.31
CA ASP A 15 11.07 -7.50 0.10
C ASP A 15 10.21 -7.98 1.28
N ALA A 16 10.01 -7.14 2.29
CA ALA A 16 9.25 -7.46 3.48
C ALA A 16 8.19 -6.40 3.77
N TYR A 17 6.98 -6.85 4.08
CA TYR A 17 5.91 -5.98 4.54
C TYR A 17 6.05 -5.71 6.06
N PRO A 18 5.88 -4.47 6.54
CA PRO A 18 6.06 -4.15 7.96
C PRO A 18 5.10 -4.94 8.87
N GLY A 19 5.65 -5.62 9.88
CA GLY A 19 4.91 -6.50 10.79
C GLY A 19 3.72 -5.85 11.48
N ASP A 20 3.86 -4.59 11.93
CA ASP A 20 2.83 -3.85 12.68
C ASP A 20 1.56 -3.56 11.86
N PHE A 21 1.59 -3.74 10.54
CA PHE A 21 0.49 -3.39 9.64
C PHE A 21 -0.11 -4.61 8.91
N ARG A 22 0.16 -5.84 9.35
CA ARG A 22 -0.29 -7.06 8.64
C ARG A 22 -1.79 -7.35 8.74
N SER A 23 -2.52 -6.68 9.62
CA SER A 23 -3.97 -6.86 9.81
C SER A 23 -4.75 -5.55 9.72
N GLY A 24 -6.05 -5.67 9.43
CA GLY A 24 -6.97 -4.54 9.38
C GLY A 24 -6.59 -3.49 8.33
N ARG A 25 -6.08 -3.90 7.16
CA ARG A 25 -5.69 -2.99 6.08
C ARG A 25 -6.58 -3.14 4.86
N VAL A 26 -6.62 -2.06 4.08
CA VAL A 26 -7.17 -2.04 2.72
C VAL A 26 -6.05 -1.64 1.78
N PHE A 27 -5.81 -2.46 0.76
CA PHE A 27 -4.87 -2.18 -0.31
C PHE A 27 -5.63 -1.58 -1.47
N ARG A 28 -5.15 -0.43 -1.93
CA ARG A 28 -5.81 0.34 -2.98
C ARG A 28 -4.79 0.63 -4.08
N PRO A 29 -4.82 -0.12 -5.19
CA PRO A 29 -4.01 0.20 -6.37
C PRO A 29 -4.51 1.46 -7.07
N TYR A 30 -3.56 2.18 -7.67
CA TYR A 30 -3.81 3.39 -8.43
C TYR A 30 -3.08 3.39 -9.77
N ASP A 31 -3.68 4.02 -10.77
CA ASP A 31 -3.04 4.30 -12.06
C ASP A 31 -2.15 5.57 -12.04
N GLU A 32 -1.52 5.87 -13.17
CA GLU A 32 -0.69 7.08 -13.36
C GLU A 32 -1.45 8.39 -13.11
N ARG A 33 -2.77 8.38 -13.31
CA ARG A 33 -3.65 9.54 -13.10
C ARG A 33 -4.21 9.58 -11.68
N SER A 34 -3.76 8.69 -10.80
CA SER A 34 -4.26 8.52 -9.44
C SER A 34 -5.76 8.16 -9.37
N ASN A 35 -6.29 7.49 -10.39
CA ASN A 35 -7.58 6.82 -10.30
C ASN A 35 -7.44 5.54 -9.49
N ILE A 36 -8.47 5.22 -8.70
CA ILE A 36 -8.54 3.97 -7.96
C ILE A 36 -8.92 2.85 -8.93
N LEU A 37 -8.09 1.81 -9.01
CA LEU A 37 -8.34 0.66 -9.87
C LEU A 37 -9.11 -0.45 -9.15
N ASP A 38 -8.89 -0.62 -7.85
CA ASP A 38 -9.52 -1.64 -7.01
C ASP A 38 -9.42 -1.25 -5.52
N ALA A 39 -10.02 -2.04 -4.63
CA ALA A 39 -9.79 -1.98 -3.20
C ALA A 39 -9.98 -3.37 -2.55
N GLN A 40 -8.93 -3.88 -1.92
CA GLN A 40 -8.96 -5.19 -1.25
C GLN A 40 -8.72 -5.08 0.26
N ILE A 41 -9.59 -5.69 1.06
CA ILE A 41 -9.32 -5.89 2.48
C ILE A 41 -8.26 -6.99 2.62
N VAL A 42 -7.20 -6.69 3.36
CA VAL A 42 -6.09 -7.59 3.67
C VAL A 42 -6.04 -7.75 5.17
N ASP A 43 -6.55 -8.89 5.63
CA ASP A 43 -6.61 -9.28 7.03
C ASP A 43 -6.32 -10.77 7.14
N GLY A 44 -5.19 -11.13 7.74
CA GLY A 44 -4.74 -12.53 7.88
C GLY A 44 -4.24 -13.20 6.59
N ARG A 45 -4.29 -12.52 5.43
CA ARG A 45 -3.60 -12.94 4.20
C ARG A 45 -2.16 -12.45 4.22
N GLU A 46 -1.26 -13.16 3.54
CA GLU A 46 0.12 -12.71 3.28
C GLU A 46 0.10 -11.41 2.43
N PRO A 47 0.41 -10.24 3.01
CA PRO A 47 0.36 -8.95 2.33
C PRO A 47 1.16 -8.89 1.04
N GLU A 48 2.35 -9.51 1.05
CA GLU A 48 3.28 -9.54 -0.06
C GLU A 48 2.67 -10.21 -1.29
N LEU A 49 1.93 -11.31 -1.12
CA LEU A 49 1.24 -11.99 -2.22
C LEU A 49 0.14 -11.11 -2.83
N VAL A 50 -0.68 -10.47 -1.99
CA VAL A 50 -1.73 -9.57 -2.48
C VAL A 50 -1.14 -8.37 -3.23
N ILE A 51 -0.03 -7.82 -2.74
CA ILE A 51 0.70 -6.75 -3.43
C ILE A 51 1.19 -7.23 -4.79
N GLN A 52 1.76 -8.43 -4.86
CA GLN A 52 2.22 -9.02 -6.13
C GLN A 52 1.05 -9.15 -7.12
N GLU A 53 -0.07 -9.76 -6.72
CA GLU A 53 -1.29 -9.90 -7.53
C GLU A 53 -1.79 -8.54 -8.04
N LEU A 54 -1.84 -7.51 -7.18
CA LEU A 54 -2.27 -6.16 -7.58
C LEU A 54 -1.34 -5.51 -8.61
N PHE A 55 -0.05 -5.82 -8.56
CA PHE A 55 0.95 -5.35 -9.52
C PHE A 55 1.04 -6.20 -10.79
N GLU A 56 0.35 -7.34 -10.89
CA GLU A 56 0.17 -8.08 -12.14
C GLU A 56 -0.67 -7.27 -13.15
N ASN A 57 -1.53 -6.36 -12.66
CA ASN A 57 -2.14 -5.34 -13.51
C ASN A 57 -1.07 -4.28 -13.89
N PRO A 58 -0.72 -4.15 -15.18
CA PRO A 58 0.27 -3.17 -15.62
C PRO A 58 -0.16 -1.72 -15.40
N GLU A 59 -1.47 -1.45 -15.28
CA GLU A 59 -1.98 -0.10 -14.99
C GLU A 59 -1.72 0.32 -13.54
N THR A 60 -1.50 -0.63 -12.62
CA THR A 60 -1.17 -0.31 -11.23
C THR A 60 0.25 0.26 -11.16
N VAL A 61 0.37 1.53 -10.78
CA VAL A 61 1.66 2.23 -10.60
C VAL A 61 2.11 2.21 -9.14
N PHE A 62 1.17 2.28 -8.20
CA PHE A 62 1.44 2.14 -6.77
C PHE A 62 0.21 1.61 -6.04
N VAL A 63 0.44 1.11 -4.82
CA VAL A 63 -0.62 0.66 -3.91
C VAL A 63 -0.53 1.48 -2.63
N ASP A 64 -1.60 2.16 -2.25
CA ASP A 64 -1.70 2.74 -0.92
C ASP A 64 -2.25 1.70 0.06
N VAL A 65 -1.57 1.58 1.20
CA VAL A 65 -2.06 0.82 2.35
C VAL A 65 -2.83 1.76 3.26
N ARG A 66 -4.07 1.39 3.56
CA ARG A 66 -4.99 2.21 4.35
C ARG A 66 -5.59 1.42 5.51
N SER A 67 -6.01 2.12 6.55
CA SER A 67 -6.78 1.53 7.65
C SER A 67 -8.16 1.06 7.17
N VAL A 68 -8.56 -0.17 7.50
CA VAL A 68 -9.89 -0.70 7.14
C VAL A 68 -11.04 0.06 7.80
N THR A 69 -10.83 0.64 8.98
CA THR A 69 -11.89 1.31 9.74
C THR A 69 -12.16 2.72 9.22
N HIS A 70 -11.14 3.56 9.22
CA HIS A 70 -11.27 4.99 8.91
C HIS A 70 -10.77 5.36 7.50
N GLY A 71 -10.18 4.43 6.75
CA GLY A 71 -9.63 4.69 5.41
C GLY A 71 -8.37 5.55 5.38
N CYS A 72 -7.83 5.91 6.56
CA CYS A 72 -6.63 6.72 6.70
C CYS A 72 -5.43 6.08 5.99
N PHE A 73 -4.64 6.90 5.31
CA PHE A 73 -3.38 6.48 4.71
C PHE A 73 -2.39 6.01 5.78
N THR A 74 -1.70 4.91 5.50
CA THR A 74 -0.62 4.38 6.36
C THR A 74 0.73 4.56 5.66
N PHE A 75 0.90 3.93 4.49
CA PHE A 75 2.08 4.06 3.64
C PHE A 75 1.77 3.66 2.20
N ARG A 76 2.73 3.88 1.30
CA ARG A 76 2.66 3.53 -0.12
C ARG A 76 3.67 2.45 -0.45
N VAL A 77 3.25 1.49 -1.26
CA VAL A 77 4.10 0.47 -1.87
C VAL A 77 4.31 0.83 -3.33
N GLN A 78 5.56 0.75 -3.79
CA GLN A 78 5.97 0.99 -5.17
C GLN A 78 6.86 -0.17 -5.61
N ARG A 79 6.92 -0.43 -6.91
CA ARG A 79 7.93 -1.34 -7.48
C ARG A 79 9.33 -0.78 -7.18
N ALA A 80 10.28 -1.68 -6.91
CA ALA A 80 11.70 -1.34 -6.70
C ALA A 80 12.35 -0.82 -7.99
#